data_AF-A0A6G8II53-F1
#
_entry.id   AF-A0A6G8II53-F1
#
_cell.length_a   1.000
_cell.length_b   1.000
_cell.length_c   1.000
_cell.angle_alpha   90.00
_cell.angle_beta   90.00
_cell.angle_gamma   90.00
#
_symmetry.space_group_name_H-M   'P 1'
#
loop_
_entity.id
_entity.type
_entity.pdbx_description
1 polymer ?
#
loop_
_entity_poly.entity_id
_entity_poly.type
_entity_poly.pdbx_seq_one_letter_code
_entity_poly.pdbx_strand_id
1 'polypeptide(L)'
;MQVRVRPLRKEGVLLNSDDLKTRPPHIGRLRVAEERDPQLERPVTRAKLLDMSSGLETDVLPQLNDARLVYVKDGQWRLVGTERIRDAEYAQTWALEQMPC
;
A
#
# COMPACT_ATOMS: atom_id res chain seq x y z
N MET A 1 -2.95 -12.25 -2.69
CA MET A 1 -1.76 -12.50 -3.52
C MET A 1 -0.53 -12.09 -2.73
N GLN A 2 0.53 -12.91 -2.67
CA GLN A 2 1.78 -12.53 -2.00
C GLN A 2 2.53 -11.50 -2.84
N VAL A 3 2.97 -10.39 -2.24
CA VAL A 3 3.68 -9.30 -2.93
C VAL A 3 4.80 -8.74 -2.06
N ARG A 4 5.74 -8.07 -2.72
CA ARG A 4 6.63 -7.09 -2.11
C ARG A 4 6.07 -5.70 -2.39
N VAL A 5 6.03 -4.84 -1.38
CA VAL A 5 5.55 -3.46 -1.48
C VAL A 5 6.63 -2.52 -0.98
N ARG A 6 6.95 -1.50 -1.79
CA ARG A 6 7.78 -0.38 -1.38
C ARG A 6 6.96 0.92 -1.44
N PRO A 7 6.69 1.58 -0.31
CA PRO A 7 6.16 2.94 -0.30
C PRO A 7 7.18 3.89 -0.95
N LEU A 8 6.71 4.71 -1.89
CA LEU A 8 7.56 5.66 -2.60
C LEU A 8 7.51 7.07 -2.01
N ARG A 9 6.60 7.31 -1.07
CA ARG A 9 6.46 8.58 -0.36
C ARG A 9 6.59 8.37 1.13
N LYS A 10 7.06 9.41 1.82
CA LYS A 10 6.98 9.54 3.28
C LYS A 10 6.22 10.81 3.59
N GLU A 11 5.07 10.68 4.25
CA GLU A 11 4.21 11.81 4.63
C GLU A 11 3.92 12.75 3.43
N GLY A 12 3.59 12.15 2.27
CA GLY A 12 3.25 12.89 1.05
C GLY A 12 4.45 13.25 0.17
N VAL A 13 5.66 13.29 0.72
CA VAL A 13 6.88 13.69 0.00
C VAL A 13 7.47 12.49 -0.73
N LEU A 14 7.75 12.65 -2.03
CA LEU A 14 8.41 11.61 -2.85
C LEU A 14 9.82 11.36 -2.33
N LEU A 15 10.15 10.09 -2.09
CA LEU A 15 11.48 9.66 -1.69
C LEU A 15 12.43 9.67 -2.90
N ASN A 16 13.66 10.10 -2.67
CA ASN A 16 14.71 10.02 -3.70
C ASN A 16 15.26 8.58 -3.80
N SER A 17 16.16 8.35 -4.77
CA SER A 17 16.74 7.01 -4.99
C SER A 17 17.52 6.47 -3.79
N ASP A 18 18.19 7.32 -3.03
CA ASP A 18 19.04 6.89 -1.92
C ASP A 18 18.20 6.55 -0.68
N ASP A 19 17.15 7.31 -0.43
CA ASP A 19 16.12 6.98 0.56
C ASP A 19 15.44 5.65 0.25
N LEU A 20 15.16 5.37 -1.04
CA LEU A 20 14.53 4.12 -1.45
C LEU A 20 15.44 2.91 -1.29
N LYS A 21 16.76 3.06 -1.51
CA LYS A 21 17.74 1.97 -1.34
C LYS A 21 17.86 1.53 0.12
N THR A 22 17.74 2.47 1.06
CA THR A 22 17.84 2.18 2.51
C THR A 22 16.57 1.56 3.09
N ARG A 23 15.49 1.46 2.30
CA ARG A 23 14.19 0.94 2.72
C ARG A 23 13.90 -0.42 2.07
N PRO A 24 14.03 -1.53 2.82
CA PRO A 24 13.65 -2.83 2.29
C PRO A 24 12.15 -2.86 1.97
N PRO A 25 11.72 -3.64 0.97
CA PRO A 25 10.30 -3.79 0.69
C PRO A 25 9.61 -4.56 1.82
N HIS A 26 8.36 -4.22 2.09
CA HIS A 26 7.48 -4.96 2.99
C HIS A 26 6.89 -6.15 2.24
N ILE A 27 6.84 -7.31 2.89
CA ILE A 27 6.25 -8.53 2.30
C ILE A 27 4.93 -8.80 2.99
N GLY A 28 3.92 -9.17 2.20
CA GLY A 28 2.63 -9.57 2.75
C GLY A 28 1.65 -10.00 1.67
N ARG A 29 0.44 -10.34 2.11
CA ARG A 29 -0.69 -10.62 1.24
C ARG A 29 -1.38 -9.31 0.88
N LEU A 30 -1.32 -8.94 -0.39
CA LEU A 30 -2.13 -7.85 -0.92
C LEU A 30 -3.60 -8.26 -0.95
N ARG A 31 -4.45 -7.38 -0.40
CA ARG A 31 -5.90 -7.38 -0.54
C ARG A 31 -6.34 -6.01 -1.04
N VAL A 32 -7.09 -5.98 -2.14
CA VAL A 32 -7.74 -4.78 -2.66
C VAL A 32 -9.23 -5.06 -2.73
N ALA A 33 -10.03 -4.25 -2.05
CA ALA A 33 -11.48 -4.43 -1.98
C ALA A 33 -12.17 -3.09 -1.75
N GLU A 34 -13.46 -3.02 -2.06
CA GLU A 34 -14.29 -1.91 -1.62
C GLU A 34 -14.65 -2.09 -0.14
N GLU A 35 -14.43 -1.07 0.67
CA GLU A 35 -14.77 -1.04 2.10
C GLU A 35 -15.40 0.29 2.46
N ARG A 36 -16.34 0.32 3.42
CA ARG A 36 -16.92 1.56 3.90
C ARG A 36 -15.87 2.34 4.70
N ASP A 37 -15.59 3.57 4.30
CA ASP A 37 -14.81 4.51 5.11
C ASP A 37 -15.74 5.18 6.14
N PRO A 38 -15.48 5.03 7.45
CA PRO A 38 -16.35 5.60 8.47
C PRO A 38 -16.25 7.13 8.59
N GLN A 39 -15.14 7.75 8.18
CA GLN A 39 -14.97 9.21 8.22
C GLN A 39 -15.64 9.89 7.02
N LEU A 40 -15.62 9.24 5.86
CA LEU A 40 -16.25 9.76 4.64
C LEU A 40 -17.69 9.24 4.43
N GLU A 41 -18.13 8.32 5.28
CA GLU A 41 -19.42 7.62 5.24
C GLU A 41 -19.78 6.98 3.89
N ARG A 42 -18.79 6.70 3.05
CA ARG A 42 -18.94 6.14 1.70
C ARG A 42 -18.04 4.94 1.48
N PRO A 43 -18.38 4.03 0.55
CA PRO A 43 -17.44 3.02 0.10
C PRO A 43 -16.22 3.66 -0.58
N VAL A 44 -15.03 3.13 -0.30
CA VAL A 44 -13.77 3.47 -0.95
C VAL A 44 -13.05 2.19 -1.36
N THR A 45 -12.34 2.23 -2.49
CA THR A 45 -11.40 1.15 -2.82
C THR A 45 -10.22 1.25 -1.89
N ARG A 46 -9.94 0.18 -1.14
CA ARG A 46 -8.88 0.14 -0.15
C ARG A 46 -7.90 -0.98 -0.45
N ALA A 47 -6.62 -0.64 -0.45
CA ALA A 47 -5.55 -1.63 -0.51
C ALA A 47 -4.92 -1.81 0.88
N LYS A 48 -4.76 -3.08 1.28
CA LYS A 48 -4.11 -3.50 2.52
C LYS A 48 -2.99 -4.46 2.21
N LEU A 49 -1.89 -4.35 2.96
CA LEU A 49 -0.82 -5.33 2.97
C LEU A 49 -0.88 -6.06 4.30
N LEU A 50 -1.28 -7.33 4.26
CA LEU A 50 -1.55 -8.13 5.46
C LEU A 50 -0.41 -9.10 5.72
N ASP A 51 0.07 -9.17 6.96
CA ASP A 51 0.84 -10.31 7.45
C ASP A 51 -0.12 -11.36 8.00
N MET A 52 0.17 -12.63 7.73
CA MET A 52 -0.59 -13.79 8.22
C MET A 52 0.29 -14.77 9.00
N SER A 53 1.54 -14.41 9.31
CA SER A 53 2.51 -15.28 9.99
C SER A 53 2.06 -15.74 11.38
N SER A 54 1.23 -14.93 12.06
CA SER A 54 0.72 -15.18 13.41
C SER A 54 -0.65 -15.88 13.44
N GLY A 55 -1.24 -16.18 12.28
CA GLY A 55 -2.63 -16.67 12.18
C GLY A 55 -3.71 -15.59 12.33
N LEU A 56 -3.33 -14.34 12.62
CA LEU A 56 -4.20 -13.16 12.58
C LEU A 56 -3.79 -12.26 11.41
N GLU A 57 -4.77 -11.68 10.71
CA GLU A 57 -4.49 -10.67 9.68
C GLU A 57 -4.10 -9.35 10.35
N THR A 58 -2.84 -8.95 10.22
CA THR A 58 -2.34 -7.66 10.72
C THR A 58 -1.86 -6.78 9.57
N ASP A 59 -2.22 -5.49 9.59
CA ASP A 59 -1.73 -4.52 8.62
C ASP A 59 -0.22 -4.30 8.80
N VAL A 60 0.56 -4.55 7.74
CA VAL A 60 2.02 -4.32 7.69
C VAL A 60 2.35 -2.86 7.43
N LEU A 61 1.46 -2.18 6.71
CA LEU A 61 1.56 -0.77 6.32
C LEU A 61 0.23 -0.08 6.64
N PRO A 62 0.22 1.26 6.84
CA PRO A 62 -1.01 2.03 6.84
C PRO A 62 -1.84 1.71 5.58
N GLN A 63 -3.15 1.59 5.72
CA GLN A 63 -4.03 1.23 4.60
C GLN A 63 -4.03 2.34 3.54
N LEU A 64 -4.02 1.95 2.25
CA LEU A 64 -4.10 2.90 1.15
C LEU A 64 -5.58 3.11 0.77
N ASN A 65 -6.12 4.28 1.11
CA ASN A 65 -7.49 4.70 0.80
C ASN A 65 -7.58 5.28 -0.62
N ASP A 66 -8.78 5.18 -1.21
CA ASP A 66 -9.07 5.56 -2.61
C ASP A 66 -8.00 5.01 -3.58
N ALA A 67 -7.62 3.75 -3.34
CA ALA A 67 -6.53 3.08 -4.04
C ALA A 67 -6.88 2.90 -5.53
N ARG A 68 -5.97 3.35 -6.40
CA ARG A 68 -6.08 3.26 -7.86
C ARG A 68 -4.85 2.61 -8.46
N LEU A 69 -5.06 1.69 -9.38
CA LEU A 69 -4.01 1.10 -10.20
C LEU A 69 -3.66 2.06 -11.35
N VAL A 70 -2.41 2.52 -11.39
CA VAL A 70 -1.95 3.51 -12.39
C VAL A 70 -0.85 2.98 -13.31
N TYR A 71 -0.29 1.81 -12.99
CA TYR A 71 0.75 1.18 -13.79
C TYR A 71 0.73 -0.34 -13.56
N VAL A 72 0.87 -1.09 -14.66
CA VAL A 72 1.13 -2.53 -14.66
C VAL A 72 2.05 -2.84 -15.83
N LYS A 73 3.17 -3.49 -15.56
CA LYS A 73 4.05 -4.06 -16.59
C LYS A 73 4.96 -5.10 -15.96
N ASP A 74 5.13 -6.26 -16.61
CA ASP A 74 6.13 -7.28 -16.23
C ASP A 74 6.10 -7.67 -14.73
N GLY A 75 4.90 -7.86 -14.16
CA GLY A 75 4.73 -8.21 -12.74
C GLY A 75 4.97 -7.06 -11.74
N GLN A 76 5.27 -5.86 -12.24
CA GLN A 76 5.42 -4.63 -11.45
C GLN A 76 4.20 -3.74 -11.57
N TRP A 77 3.61 -3.38 -10.43
CA TRP A 77 2.39 -2.58 -10.38
C TRP A 77 2.62 -1.29 -9.57
N ARG A 78 1.80 -0.26 -9.81
CA ARG A 78 1.74 0.91 -8.93
C ARG A 78 0.30 1.17 -8.51
N LEU A 79 0.11 1.21 -7.20
CA LEU A 79 -1.11 1.72 -6.58
C LEU A 79 -0.85 3.12 -6.04
N VAL A 80 -1.80 4.03 -6.25
CA VAL A 80 -1.78 5.38 -5.67
C VAL A 80 -3.03 5.59 -4.83
N GLY A 81 -2.94 6.44 -3.82
CA GLY A 81 -4.05 6.76 -2.92
C GLY A 81 -3.57 7.66 -1.79
N THR A 82 -4.27 7.62 -0.66
CA THR A 82 -3.85 8.29 0.57
C THR A 82 -3.65 7.30 1.71
N GLU A 83 -2.62 7.52 2.51
CA GLU A 83 -2.46 6.87 3.81
C GLU A 83 -2.94 7.84 4.89
N ARG A 84 -3.80 7.36 5.80
CA ARG A 84 -4.22 8.14 6.97
C ARG A 84 -3.27 7.82 8.11
N ILE A 85 -2.48 8.81 8.52
CA ILE A 85 -1.48 8.68 9.59
C ILE A 85 -1.80 9.74 10.64
N ARG A 86 -2.19 9.29 11.84
CA ARG A 86 -2.79 10.15 12.88
C ARG A 86 -4.00 10.89 12.30
N ASP A 87 -4.00 12.23 12.36
CA ASP A 87 -5.12 13.08 11.93
C ASP A 87 -4.91 13.70 10.54
N ALA A 88 -3.94 13.18 9.76
CA ALA A 88 -3.62 13.70 8.44
C ALA A 88 -3.70 12.61 7.36
N GLU A 89 -4.10 13.02 6.16
CA GLU A 89 -4.06 12.20 4.96
C GLU A 89 -2.87 12.61 4.08
N TYR A 90 -2.04 11.63 3.76
CA TYR A 90 -0.86 11.83 2.95
C TYR A 90 -0.97 11.07 1.64
N ALA A 91 -0.70 11.76 0.53
CA ALA A 91 -0.59 11.09 -0.76
C ALA A 91 0.50 10.02 -0.71
N GLN A 92 0.20 8.83 -1.21
CA GLN A 92 1.11 7.70 -1.22
C GLN A 92 1.12 7.02 -2.59
N THR A 93 2.26 6.39 -2.90
CA THR A 93 2.39 5.46 -4.02
C THR A 93 3.06 4.19 -3.53
N TRP A 94 2.40 3.06 -3.70
CA TRP A 94 2.97 1.74 -3.47
C TRP A 94 3.52 1.20 -4.79
N ALA A 95 4.81 0.92 -4.84
CA ALA A 95 5.39 0.07 -5.88
C ALA A 95 5.28 -1.38 -5.43
N LEU A 96 4.59 -2.21 -6.23
CA LEU A 96 4.37 -3.61 -5.91
C LEU A 96 5.10 -4.50 -6.91
N GLU A 97 5.63 -5.60 -6.41
CA GLU A 97 6.18 -6.69 -7.21
C GLU A 97 5.48 -7.98 -6.81
N GLN A 98 4.92 -8.68 -7.79
CA GLN A 98 4.38 -10.01 -7.57
C GLN A 98 5.51 -10.96 -7.15
N MET A 99 5.30 -11.71 -6.07
CA MET A 99 6.23 -12.78 -5.72
C MET A 99 5.93 -14.02 -6.57
N PRO A 100 6.94 -14.72 -7.09
CA PRO A 100 6.72 -16.02 -7.74
C PRO A 100 6.07 -16.98 -6.73
N CYS A 101 5.10 -17.76 -7.23
CA CYS A 101 4.41 -18.79 -6.47
C CYS A 101 5.36 -19.89 -6.01
#